data_AF-A0A2M6T0P0-F1
#
_entry.id   AF-A0A2M6T0P0-F1
#
_cell.length_a   1.000
_cell.length_b   1.000
_cell.length_c   1.000
_cell.angle_alpha   90.00
_cell.angle_beta   90.00
_cell.angle_gamma   90.00
#
_symmetry.space_group_name_H-M   'P 1'
#
loop_
_entity.id
_entity.type
_entity.pdbx_description
1 polymer ?
#
loop_
_entity_poly.entity_id
_entity_poly.type
_entity_poly.pdbx_seq_one_letter_code
_entity_poly.pdbx_strand_id
1 'polypeptide(L)' 'MQNDKSKFKNEFKKRLYQFVLKLIEFLDQLPKDNITRRISDQLLRSGTSILSNHVEGELASSRKDFTNLLILL' A
#
# COMPACT_ATOMS: atom_id res chain seq x y z
N MET A 1 4.49 7.60 -29.22
CA MET A 1 3.37 7.11 -28.39
C MET A 1 3.94 6.77 -27.03
N GLN A 2 3.52 7.45 -25.95
CA GLN A 2 3.94 7.06 -24.60
C GLN A 2 3.47 5.62 -24.34
N ASN A 3 4.40 4.78 -23.92
CA ASN A 3 4.25 3.33 -23.80
C ASN A 3 3.13 3.01 -22.79
N ASP A 4 2.04 2.34 -23.20
CA ASP A 4 0.85 2.06 -22.38
C ASP A 4 1.20 1.38 -21.04
N LYS A 5 2.28 0.61 -21.02
CA LYS A 5 2.86 -0.01 -19.83
C LYS A 5 3.32 1.01 -18.79
N SER A 6 3.94 2.11 -19.22
CA SER A 6 4.36 3.20 -18.34
C SER A 6 3.17 3.94 -17.74
N LYS A 7 2.12 4.15 -18.55
CA LYS A 7 0.88 4.78 -18.10
C LYS A 7 0.19 3.92 -17.03
N PHE A 8 0.06 2.62 -17.27
CA PHE A 8 -0.49 1.67 -16.30
C PHE A 8 0.28 1.69 -14.98
N LYS A 9 1.62 1.65 -15.04
CA LYS A 9 2.48 1.65 -13.84
C LYS A 9 2.26 2.92 -13.00
N ASN A 10 2.21 4.09 -13.62
CA ASN A 10 1.98 5.36 -12.93
C ASN A 10 0.57 5.42 -12.30
N GLU A 11 -0.46 5.00 -13.03
CA GLU A 11 -1.83 4.96 -12.50
C GLU A 11 -1.97 3.96 -11.35
N PHE A 12 -1.32 2.79 -11.44
CA PHE A 12 -1.32 1.81 -10.36
C PHE A 12 -0.68 2.38 -9.09
N LYS A 13 0.49 3.01 -9.22
CA LYS A 13 1.16 3.70 -8.10
C LYS A 13 0.25 4.75 -7.48
N LYS A 14 -0.36 5.60 -8.31
CA LYS A 14 -1.32 6.63 -7.85
C LYS A 14 -2.48 6.03 -7.05
N ARG A 15 -3.05 4.90 -7.51
CA ARG A 15 -4.12 4.19 -6.81
C ARG A 15 -3.69 3.66 -5.44
N LEU A 16 -2.46 3.16 -5.30
CA LEU A 16 -1.92 2.70 -4.01
C LEU A 16 -1.78 3.85 -3.01
N TYR A 17 -1.23 4.99 -3.43
CA TYR A 17 -1.15 6.19 -2.58
C TYR A 17 -2.54 6.67 -2.17
N GLN A 18 -3.48 6.73 -3.12
CA GLN A 18 -4.86 7.12 -2.83
C GLN A 18 -5.55 6.16 -1.87
N PHE A 19 -5.30 4.86 -1.98
CA PHE A 19 -5.82 3.87 -1.05
C PHE A 19 -5.30 4.10 0.36
N VAL A 20 -4.00 4.30 0.54
CA VAL A 20 -3.40 4.56 1.87
C VAL A 20 -3.94 5.85 2.49
N LEU A 21 -4.06 6.93 1.71
CA LEU A 21 -4.62 8.19 2.21
C LEU A 21 -6.07 8.02 2.67
N LYS A 22 -6.90 7.36 1.85
CA LYS A 22 -8.29 7.07 2.22
C LYS A 22 -8.41 6.14 3.43
N LEU A 23 -7.49 5.19 3.58
CA LEU A 23 -7.43 4.33 4.75
C LEU A 23 -7.13 5.16 6.01
N ILE A 24 -6.16 6.07 5.96
CA ILE A 24 -5.82 6.95 7.08
C ILE A 24 -7.03 7.84 7.44
N GLU A 25 -7.65 8.47 6.44
CA GLU A 25 -8.86 9.29 6.63
C GLU A 25 -10.02 8.48 7.25
N PHE A 26 -10.22 7.24 6.79
CA PHE A 26 -11.22 6.34 7.35
C PHE A 26 -10.94 6.00 8.82
N LEU A 27 -9.69 5.64 9.14
CA LEU A 27 -9.30 5.28 10.50
C LEU A 27 -9.39 6.46 11.47
N ASP A 28 -9.12 7.69 11.01
CA ASP A 28 -9.22 8.90 11.85
C ASP A 28 -10.67 9.24 12.23
N GLN A 29 -11.65 8.80 11.44
CA GLN A 29 -13.08 8.97 11.72
C GLN A 29 -13.63 7.96 12.73
N LEU A 30 -12.86 6.93 13.09
CA LEU A 30 -13.34 5.88 13.98
C LEU A 30 -13.34 6.32 15.46
N PRO A 31 -14.24 5.77 16.30
CA PRO A 31 -14.25 6.05 17.73
C PRO A 31 -12.92 5.71 18.42
N LYS A 32 -12.50 6.52 19.39
CA LYS A 32 -11.21 6.34 20.08
C LYS A 32 -11.29 5.39 21.30
N ASP A 33 -12.08 4.33 21.20
CA ASP A 33 -12.15 3.30 22.23
C ASP A 33 -11.03 2.25 22.08
N ASN A 34 -10.82 1.45 23.12
CA ASN A 34 -9.71 0.48 23.17
C ASN A 34 -9.78 -0.59 22.08
N ILE A 35 -10.98 -1.03 21.68
CA ILE A 35 -11.17 -2.07 20.67
C ILE A 35 -10.88 -1.46 19.30
N THR A 36 -11.52 -0.32 19.00
CA THR A 36 -11.35 0.38 17.73
C THR A 36 -9.90 0.80 17.51
N ARG A 37 -9.20 1.28 18.56
CA ARG A 37 -7.77 1.62 18.46
C ARG A 37 -6.92 0.42 18.05
N ARG A 38 -7.12 -0.74 18.70
CA ARG A 38 -6.35 -1.95 18.38
C ARG A 38 -6.61 -2.44 16.95
N ILE A 39 -7.85 -2.39 16.50
CA ILE A 39 -8.22 -2.76 15.13
C ILE A 39 -7.62 -1.76 14.14
N SER A 40 -7.69 -0.47 14.44
CA SER A 40 -7.13 0.61 13.61
C SER A 40 -5.62 0.48 13.46
N ASP A 41 -4.90 0.16 14.54
CA ASP A 41 -3.45 -0.07 14.49
C ASP A 41 -3.09 -1.25 13.58
N GLN A 42 -3.85 -2.35 13.63
CA GLN A 42 -3.64 -3.51 12.77
C GLN A 42 -3.96 -3.21 11.30
N LEU A 43 -5.08 -2.52 11.05
CA LEU A 43 -5.48 -2.11 9.70
C LEU A 43 -4.51 -1.09 9.11
N LEU A 44 -4.03 -0.14 9.90
CA LEU A 44 -3.05 0.85 9.46
C LEU A 44 -1.76 0.16 9.03
N ARG A 45 -1.26 -0.78 9.85
CA ARG A 45 -0.03 -1.53 9.53
C ARG A 45 -0.19 -2.40 8.28
N SER A 46 -1.25 -3.20 8.20
CA SER A 46 -1.46 -4.09 7.06
C SER A 46 -1.76 -3.30 5.78
N GLY A 47 -2.59 -2.26 5.85
CA GLY A 47 -2.95 -1.45 4.69
C GLY A 47 -1.81 -0.59 4.16
N THR A 48 -0.97 0.00 5.02
CA THR A 48 0.23 0.75 4.58
C THR A 48 1.32 -0.15 4.02
N SER A 49 1.43 -1.40 4.51
CA SER A 49 2.41 -2.37 4.00
C SER A 49 2.25 -2.67 2.51
N ILE A 50 1.03 -2.60 1.95
CA ILE A 50 0.77 -2.80 0.52
C ILE A 50 1.57 -1.78 -0.33
N LEU A 51 1.59 -0.52 0.10
CA LEU A 51 2.35 0.53 -0.57
C LEU A 51 3.86 0.35 -0.35
N SER A 52 4.29 0.02 0.89
CA SER A 52 5.71 -0.23 1.20
C SER A 52 6.27 -1.35 0.33
N ASN A 53 5.58 -2.50 0.28
CA ASN A 53 5.97 -3.67 -0.50
C ASN A 53 6.03 -3.36 -2.00
N HIS A 54 5.10 -2.54 -2.52
CA HIS A 54 5.16 -2.11 -3.91
C HIS A 54 6.40 -1.25 -4.20
N VAL A 55 6.70 -0.27 -3.33
CA VAL A 55 7.86 0.62 -3.48
C VAL A 55 9.17 -0.16 -3.37
N GLU A 56 9.29 -1.06 -2.40
CA GLU A 56 10.44 -1.95 -2.25
C GLU A 56 10.59 -2.86 -3.47
N GLY A 57 9.47 -3.39 -3.99
CA GLY A 57 9.46 -4.15 -5.23
C GLY A 57 9.96 -3.35 -6.44
N GLU A 58 9.61 -2.06 -6.57
CA GLU A 58 10.15 -1.21 -7.64
C GLU A 58 11.68 -1.07 -7.58
N LEU A 59 12.26 -1.18 -6.38
CA LEU A 59 13.69 -1.08 -6.11
C LEU A 59 14.39 -2.46 -6.10
N ALA A 60 13.63 -3.55 -6.30
CA ALA A 60 14.15 -4.91 -6.22
C ALA A 60 15.19 -5.19 -7.33
N SER A 61 16.30 -5.79 -6.93
CA SER A 61 17.43 -6.06 -7.83
C SER A 61 17.19 -7.24 -8.78
N SER A 62 16.19 -8.08 -8.49
CA SER A 62 15.84 -9.25 -9.30
C SER A 62 14.33 -9.51 -9.33
N ARG A 63 13.88 -10.26 -10.34
CA ARG A 63 12.48 -10.71 -10.43
C ARG A 63 12.05 -11.55 -9.22
N LYS A 64 12.96 -12.34 -8.65
CA LYS A 64 12.70 -13.17 -7.47
C LYS A 64 12.50 -12.30 -6.22
N ASP A 65 13.33 -11.28 -6.04
CA ASP A 65 13.20 -10.33 -4.93
C ASP A 65 11.90 -9.54 -5.02
N PHE A 66 11.52 -9.11 -6.23
CA PHE A 66 10.24 -8.46 -6.48
C PHE A 66 9.04 -9.31 -6.04
N THR A 67 9.03 -10.60 -6.38
CA THR A 67 7.93 -11.51 -6.02
C THR A 67 7.89 -11.76 -4.51
N ASN A 68 9.05 -11.89 -3.86
CA ASN A 68 9.11 -12.07 -2.41
C ASN A 68 8.55 -10.86 -1.65
N LEU A 69 8.84 -9.64 -2.10
CA LEU A 69 8.33 -8.40 -1.50
C LEU A 69 6.82 -8.25 -1.71
N LEU A 70 6.28 -8.68 -2.84
CA LEU A 70 4.84 -8.69 -3.11
C LEU A 70 4.06 -9.70 -2.26
N ILE A 71 4.69 -10.80 -1.83
CA ILE A 71 4.05 -11.91 -1.09
C ILE A 71 4.02 -11.69 0.43
N LEU A 72 4.78 -10.72 0.96
CA LEU A 72 4.94 -10.46 2.42
C LEU A 72 3.72 -9.81 3.12
N LEU A 73 2.50 -9.99 2.60
CA LEU A 73 1.24 -9.62 3.26
C LEU A 73 0.73 -10.72 4.19
#